data_AF-A0ABD3VB30-F1
#
_entry.id   AF-A0ABD3VB30-F1
#
_cell.length_a   1.000
_cell.length_b   1.000
_cell.length_c   1.000
_cell.angle_alpha   90.00
_cell.angle_beta   90.00
_cell.angle_gamma   90.00
#
_symmetry.space_group_name_H-M   'P 1'
#
loop_
_entity.id
_entity.type
_entity.pdbx_description
1 polymer ?
#
loop_
_entity_poly.entity_id
_entity_poly.type
_entity_poly.pdbx_seq_one_letter_code
_entity_poly.pdbx_strand_id
1 'polypeptide(L)'
;QAQALDETDLSSKCLDFITQNGHLVLQQLSFENLSSYCVELIIKQNELCAKEEEVYEAVKGLAQSECARRNITPCADNMRKVLGGLHNHIRYVQMDRKYFADRVIVDDILTAEEKLHLSRSLLGSDSLDTTCFIKTARKPLFQQKRRVLRFPSLAFPCPTAPNIYAI
;
A
#
# COMPACT_ATOMS: atom_id res chain seq x y z
N GLN A 1 26.69 -17.33 -19.19
CA GLN A 1 25.65 -18.13 -18.52
C GLN A 1 24.53 -17.17 -18.14
N ALA A 2 23.37 -17.26 -18.80
CA ALA A 2 22.21 -16.47 -18.45
C ALA A 2 21.52 -17.17 -17.28
N GLN A 3 21.67 -16.61 -16.08
CA GLN A 3 20.99 -17.08 -14.89
C GLN A 3 19.49 -16.80 -15.11
N ALA A 4 18.70 -17.85 -15.35
CA ALA A 4 17.26 -17.77 -15.23
C ALA A 4 16.97 -17.42 -13.76
N LEU A 5 16.85 -16.13 -13.46
CA LEU A 5 16.30 -15.68 -12.20
C LEU A 5 14.85 -16.14 -12.25
N ASP A 6 14.54 -17.20 -11.50
CA ASP A 6 13.18 -17.67 -11.28
C ASP A 6 12.27 -16.45 -11.07
N GLU A 7 11.39 -16.17 -12.04
CA GLU A 7 10.55 -14.96 -12.04
C GLU A 7 9.73 -14.82 -10.75
N THR A 8 9.50 -15.93 -10.06
CA THR A 8 8.82 -16.05 -8.77
C THR A 8 9.61 -15.42 -7.61
N ASP A 9 10.93 -15.51 -7.60
CA ASP A 9 11.77 -14.98 -6.51
C ASP A 9 11.89 -13.46 -6.58
N LEU A 10 11.95 -12.90 -7.79
CA LEU A 10 11.97 -11.45 -8.01
C LEU A 10 10.62 -10.82 -7.67
N SER A 11 9.52 -11.44 -8.10
CA SER A 11 8.17 -10.97 -7.77
C SER A 11 7.93 -10.91 -6.26
N SER A 12 8.37 -11.95 -5.53
CA SER A 12 8.30 -11.99 -4.06
C SER A 12 9.11 -10.86 -3.42
N LYS A 13 10.38 -10.67 -3.83
CA LYS A 13 11.24 -9.60 -3.31
C LYS A 13 10.69 -8.19 -3.60
N CYS A 14 10.10 -7.98 -4.77
CA CYS A 14 9.45 -6.72 -5.11
C CYS A 14 8.24 -6.45 -4.22
N LEU A 15 7.40 -7.46 -3.99
CA LEU A 15 6.25 -7.34 -3.10
C LEU A 15 6.69 -7.07 -1.65
N ASP A 16 7.75 -7.73 -1.17
CA ASP A 16 8.32 -7.46 0.17
C ASP A 16 8.78 -6.01 0.31
N PHE A 17 9.46 -5.47 -0.72
CA PHE A 17 9.91 -4.09 -0.73
C PHE A 17 8.72 -3.11 -0.67
N ILE A 18 7.67 -3.37 -1.46
CA ILE A 18 6.44 -2.56 -1.45
C ILE A 18 5.76 -2.64 -0.08
N THR A 19 5.70 -3.85 0.49
CA THR A 19 5.09 -4.10 1.80
C THR A 19 5.79 -3.33 2.90
N GLN A 20 7.13 -3.30 2.89
CA GLN A 20 7.94 -2.54 3.85
C GLN A 20 7.84 -1.02 3.66
N ASN A 21 7.71 -0.55 2.42
CA ASN A 21 7.69 0.88 2.07
C ASN A 21 6.29 1.37 1.67
N GLY A 22 5.23 0.73 2.18
CA GLY A 22 3.85 0.97 1.76
C GLY A 22 3.46 2.45 1.72
N HIS A 23 3.75 3.19 2.81
CA HIS A 23 3.52 4.64 2.89
C HIS A 23 4.15 5.43 1.73
N LEU A 24 5.40 5.15 1.35
CA LEU A 24 6.08 5.85 0.25
C LEU A 24 5.47 5.48 -1.10
N VAL A 25 5.19 4.18 -1.30
CA VAL A 25 4.69 3.66 -2.57
C VAL A 25 3.30 4.20 -2.87
N LEU A 26 2.41 4.27 -1.88
CA LEU A 26 1.05 4.78 -2.03
C LEU A 26 1.01 6.29 -2.34
N GLN A 27 2.01 7.05 -1.90
CA GLN A 27 2.12 8.48 -2.19
C GLN A 27 2.72 8.78 -3.57
N GLN A 28 3.29 7.79 -4.27
CA GLN A 28 3.84 8.02 -5.61
C GLN A 28 2.74 8.09 -6.66
N LEU A 29 2.81 9.07 -7.56
CA LEU A 29 1.97 9.16 -8.76
C LEU A 29 2.10 7.92 -9.67
N SER A 30 3.24 7.22 -9.60
CA SER A 30 3.43 5.95 -10.30
C SER A 30 2.45 4.87 -9.86
N PHE A 31 1.93 4.94 -8.63
CA PHE A 31 0.94 3.99 -8.12
C PHE A 31 -0.40 4.10 -8.85
N GLU A 32 -0.81 5.32 -9.23
CA GLU A 32 -2.05 5.58 -9.96
C GLU A 32 -2.02 5.05 -11.41
N ASN A 33 -0.85 4.64 -11.89
CA ASN A 33 -0.65 4.04 -13.22
C ASN A 33 -0.64 2.49 -13.18
N LEU A 34 -0.71 1.89 -11.99
CA LEU A 34 -0.72 0.44 -11.86
C LEU A 34 -2.08 -0.15 -12.28
N SER A 35 -2.06 -1.42 -12.69
CA SER A 35 -3.31 -2.13 -12.98
C SER A 35 -4.10 -2.39 -11.69
N SER A 36 -5.44 -2.43 -11.80
CA SER A 36 -6.32 -2.77 -10.69
C SER A 36 -5.95 -4.11 -10.02
N TYR A 37 -5.51 -5.10 -10.81
CA TYR A 37 -5.03 -6.39 -10.32
C TYR A 37 -3.77 -6.25 -9.45
N CYS A 38 -2.78 -5.47 -9.88
CA CYS A 38 -1.56 -5.23 -9.10
C CYS A 38 -1.90 -4.55 -7.77
N VAL A 39 -2.78 -3.56 -7.80
CA VAL A 39 -3.20 -2.84 -6.58
C VAL A 39 -3.98 -3.77 -5.64
N GLU A 40 -4.83 -4.64 -6.18
CA GLU A 40 -5.54 -5.65 -5.40
C GLU A 40 -4.58 -6.58 -4.66
N LEU A 41 -3.51 -7.05 -5.32
CA LEU A 41 -2.48 -7.87 -4.69
C LEU A 41 -1.78 -7.15 -3.53
N ILE A 42 -1.48 -5.86 -3.69
CA ILE A 42 -0.81 -5.05 -2.66
C ILE A 42 -1.75 -4.80 -1.47
N ILE A 43 -3.01 -4.43 -1.72
CA ILE A 43 -3.98 -4.10 -0.65
C ILE A 43 -4.40 -5.35 0.13
N LYS A 44 -4.48 -6.51 -0.53
CA LYS A 44 -4.73 -7.81 0.11
C LYS A 44 -3.66 -8.18 1.15
N GLN A 45 -2.43 -7.70 1.00
CA GLN A 45 -1.38 -7.98 1.99
C GLN A 45 -1.73 -7.36 3.34
N ASN A 46 -1.78 -8.22 4.37
CA ASN A 46 -1.98 -7.79 5.76
C ASN A 46 -0.75 -7.10 6.35
N GLU A 47 0.39 -7.21 5.69
CA GLU A 47 1.70 -6.78 6.20
C GLU A 47 2.14 -5.40 5.70
N LEU A 48 1.32 -4.75 4.86
CA LEU A 48 1.65 -3.44 4.28
C LEU A 48 1.80 -2.38 5.37
N CYS A 49 2.98 -1.76 5.44
CA CYS A 49 3.28 -0.64 6.33
C CYS A 49 2.68 0.67 5.80
N ALA A 50 1.36 0.83 5.92
CA ALA A 50 0.63 2.05 5.55
C ALA A 50 -0.60 2.27 6.45
N LYS A 51 -1.05 3.52 6.56
CA LYS A 51 -2.34 3.83 7.19
C LYS A 51 -3.47 3.52 6.22
N GLU A 52 -4.62 3.10 6.73
CA GLU A 52 -5.78 2.85 5.85
C GLU A 52 -6.32 4.12 5.18
N GLU A 53 -6.07 5.30 5.78
CA GLU A 53 -6.35 6.59 5.15
C GLU A 53 -5.56 6.77 3.84
N GLU A 54 -4.25 6.47 3.86
CA GLU A 54 -3.38 6.56 2.68
C GLU A 54 -3.78 5.53 1.62
N VAL A 55 -4.19 4.33 2.04
CA VAL A 55 -4.69 3.29 1.13
C VAL A 55 -5.97 3.75 0.44
N TYR A 56 -6.88 4.38 1.18
CA TYR A 56 -8.11 4.92 0.62
C TYR A 56 -7.84 6.03 -0.41
N GLU A 57 -6.96 6.98 -0.08
CA GLU A 57 -6.57 8.04 -1.01
C GLU A 57 -5.93 7.50 -2.28
N ALA A 58 -5.01 6.53 -2.15
CA ALA A 58 -4.35 5.91 -3.28
C ALA A 58 -5.34 5.14 -4.19
N VAL A 59 -6.32 4.44 -3.62
CA VAL A 59 -7.37 3.75 -4.39
C VAL A 59 -8.28 4.76 -5.09
N LYS A 60 -8.59 5.88 -4.45
CA LYS A 60 -9.36 6.96 -5.06
C LYS A 60 -8.61 7.59 -6.24
N GLY A 61 -7.33 7.90 -6.06
CA GLY A 61 -6.47 8.42 -7.15
C GLY A 61 -6.39 7.44 -8.32
N LEU A 62 -6.20 6.14 -8.03
CA LEU A 62 -6.25 5.09 -9.04
C LEU A 62 -7.58 5.07 -9.80
N ALA A 63 -8.72 5.16 -9.10
CA ALA A 63 -10.04 5.19 -9.74
C ALA A 63 -10.18 6.37 -10.70
N GLN A 64 -9.70 7.55 -10.30
CA GLN A 64 -9.71 8.76 -11.13
C GLN A 64 -8.81 8.61 -12.36
N SER A 65 -7.59 8.11 -12.17
CA SER A 65 -6.62 7.85 -13.24
C SER A 65 -7.15 6.81 -14.24
N GLU A 66 -7.71 5.71 -13.77
CA GLU A 66 -8.32 4.69 -14.62
C GLU A 66 -9.58 5.19 -15.33
N CYS A 67 -10.40 6.04 -14.70
CA CYS A 67 -11.50 6.73 -15.37
C CYS A 67 -10.98 7.62 -16.52
N ALA A 68 -9.92 8.40 -16.26
CA ALA A 68 -9.29 9.24 -17.28
C ALA A 68 -8.73 8.41 -18.44
N ARG A 69 -8.05 7.28 -18.14
CA ARG A 69 -7.52 6.34 -19.15
C ARG A 69 -8.61 5.74 -20.02
N ARG A 70 -9.80 5.51 -19.46
CA ARG A 70 -10.97 5.00 -20.18
C ARG A 70 -11.80 6.10 -20.85
N ASN A 71 -11.42 7.37 -20.73
CA ASN A 71 -12.17 8.54 -21.19
C ASN A 71 -13.60 8.61 -20.62
N ILE A 72 -13.76 8.23 -19.36
CA ILE A 72 -15.05 8.26 -18.65
C ILE A 72 -15.00 9.35 -17.58
N THR A 73 -16.10 10.07 -17.39
CA THR A 73 -16.21 11.06 -16.31
C THR A 73 -16.04 10.39 -14.94
N PRO A 74 -15.16 10.90 -14.05
CA PRO A 74 -14.93 10.36 -12.71
C PRO A 74 -16.13 10.69 -11.79
N CYS A 75 -17.23 9.98 -12.01
CA CYS A 75 -18.40 9.97 -11.13
C CYS A 75 -18.29 8.79 -10.16
N ALA A 76 -18.92 8.87 -8.99
CA ALA A 76 -18.93 7.82 -7.97
C ALA A 76 -19.29 6.44 -8.54
N ASP A 77 -20.34 6.35 -9.36
CA ASP A 77 -20.76 5.11 -10.02
C ASP A 77 -19.70 4.54 -10.97
N ASN A 78 -19.03 5.42 -11.72
CA ASN A 78 -18.00 5.00 -12.68
C ASN A 78 -16.73 4.57 -11.97
N MET A 79 -16.32 5.30 -10.93
CA MET A 79 -15.21 4.92 -10.06
C MET A 79 -15.49 3.54 -9.44
N ARG A 80 -16.71 3.30 -8.96
CA ARG A 80 -17.11 1.98 -8.42
C ARG A 80 -17.03 0.89 -9.48
N LYS A 81 -17.50 1.13 -10.71
CA LYS A 81 -17.39 0.17 -11.83
C LYS A 81 -15.94 -0.14 -12.21
N VAL A 82 -15.08 0.88 -12.20
CA VAL A 82 -13.66 0.74 -12.52
C VAL A 82 -12.90 0.00 -11.42
N LEU A 83 -13.20 0.32 -10.15
CA LEU A 83 -12.63 -0.34 -8.99
C LEU A 83 -13.09 -1.79 -8.84
N GLY A 84 -14.30 -2.13 -9.31
CA GLY A 84 -14.83 -3.48 -9.23
C GLY A 84 -14.89 -3.97 -7.78
N GLY A 85 -14.14 -5.01 -7.43
CA GLY A 85 -14.05 -5.52 -6.05
C GLY A 85 -12.99 -4.86 -5.17
N LEU A 86 -12.17 -3.95 -5.71
CA LEU A 86 -11.01 -3.39 -4.99
C LEU A 86 -11.42 -2.62 -3.73
N HIS A 87 -12.54 -1.89 -3.79
CA HIS A 87 -13.07 -1.13 -2.65
C HIS A 87 -13.47 -2.00 -1.45
N ASN A 88 -13.70 -3.31 -1.65
CA ASN A 88 -14.04 -4.26 -0.57
C ASN A 88 -12.81 -4.71 0.22
N HIS A 89 -11.61 -4.58 -0.35
CA HIS A 89 -10.38 -4.96 0.31
C HIS A 89 -9.85 -3.87 1.27
N ILE A 90 -10.46 -2.69 1.28
CA ILE A 90 -10.10 -1.60 2.19
C ILE A 90 -10.70 -1.85 3.58
N ARG A 91 -9.90 -1.65 4.62
CA ARG A 91 -10.28 -1.90 6.02
C ARG A 91 -10.84 -0.64 6.68
N TYR A 92 -12.04 -0.22 6.29
CA TYR A 92 -12.65 1.03 6.76
C TYR A 92 -12.78 1.12 8.29
N VAL A 93 -12.96 -0.01 8.99
CA VAL A 93 -13.11 -0.06 10.46
C VAL A 93 -11.81 0.32 11.20
N GLN A 94 -10.65 0.21 10.55
CA GLN A 94 -9.35 0.55 11.11
C GLN A 94 -8.96 2.02 10.88
N MET A 95 -9.77 2.76 10.13
CA MET A 95 -9.54 4.15 9.80
C MET A 95 -10.13 5.08 10.87
N ASP A 96 -9.63 6.31 10.97
CA ASP A 96 -10.17 7.28 11.91
C ASP A 96 -11.64 7.63 11.60
N ARG A 97 -12.48 7.68 12.64
CA ARG A 97 -13.92 7.94 12.52
C ARG A 97 -14.20 9.31 11.91
N LYS A 98 -13.38 10.32 12.24
CA LYS A 98 -13.50 11.67 11.71
C LYS A 98 -13.18 11.68 10.22
N TYR A 99 -12.07 11.05 9.84
CA TYR A 99 -11.68 10.93 8.44
C TYR A 99 -12.73 10.17 7.61
N PHE A 100 -13.31 9.11 8.16
CA PHE A 100 -14.40 8.37 7.52
C PHE A 100 -15.60 9.27 7.21
N ALA A 101 -16.03 10.09 8.19
CA ALA A 101 -17.15 11.00 8.01
C ALA A 101 -16.86 12.13 7.01
N ASP A 102 -15.65 12.72 7.07
CA ASP A 102 -15.30 13.90 6.27
C ASP A 102 -14.95 13.55 4.81
N ARG A 103 -14.41 12.35 4.55
CA ARG A 103 -13.95 11.94 3.21
C ARG A 103 -14.80 10.83 2.61
N VAL A 104 -14.90 9.69 3.29
CA VAL A 104 -15.47 8.47 2.71
C VAL A 104 -16.99 8.56 2.52
N ILE A 105 -17.68 9.26 3.42
CA ILE A 105 -19.12 9.53 3.26
C ILE A 105 -19.35 10.54 2.12
N VAL A 106 -18.46 11.51 1.91
CA VAL A 106 -18.63 12.56 0.89
C VAL A 106 -18.36 12.03 -0.53
N ASP A 107 -17.43 11.10 -0.68
CA ASP A 107 -16.98 10.62 -1.99
C ASP A 107 -18.00 9.71 -2.73
N ASP A 108 -19.07 9.27 -2.08
CA ASP A 108 -20.16 8.44 -2.66
C ASP A 108 -19.74 7.12 -3.36
N ILE A 109 -18.48 6.70 -3.22
CA ILE A 109 -17.98 5.43 -3.78
C ILE A 109 -18.68 4.21 -3.15
N LEU A 110 -19.00 4.30 -1.85
CA LEU A 110 -19.73 3.29 -1.10
C LEU A 110 -21.25 3.51 -1.20
N THR A 111 -22.04 2.43 -1.22
CA THR A 111 -23.49 2.55 -1.21
C THR A 111 -23.97 3.10 0.14
N ALA A 112 -25.17 3.68 0.15
CA ALA A 112 -25.79 4.17 1.38
C ALA A 112 -25.90 3.07 2.46
N GLU A 113 -26.20 1.83 2.05
CA GLU A 113 -26.27 0.67 2.94
C GLU A 113 -24.89 0.33 3.54
N GLU A 114 -23.83 0.31 2.73
CA GLU A 114 -22.45 0.07 3.18
C GLU A 114 -21.99 1.15 4.15
N LYS A 115 -22.26 2.43 3.84
CA LYS A 115 -21.93 3.57 4.71
C LYS A 115 -22.62 3.48 6.06
N LEU A 116 -23.93 3.21 6.06
CA LEU A 116 -24.70 3.03 7.29
C LEU A 116 -24.14 1.88 8.11
N HIS A 117 -23.82 0.76 7.47
CA HIS A 117 -23.25 -0.39 8.17
C HIS A 117 -21.89 -0.08 8.80
N LEU A 118 -20.96 0.52 8.04
CA LEU A 118 -19.64 0.90 8.53
C LEU A 118 -19.74 1.94 9.66
N SER A 119 -20.66 2.90 9.54
CA SER A 119 -20.89 3.90 10.60
C SER A 119 -21.36 3.25 11.90
N ARG A 120 -22.27 2.26 11.85
CA ARG A 120 -22.71 1.49 13.02
C ARG A 120 -21.59 0.65 13.62
N SER A 121 -20.76 0.02 12.77
CA SER A 121 -19.61 -0.75 13.22
C SER A 121 -18.58 0.13 13.94
N LEU A 122 -18.32 1.33 13.42
CA LEU A 122 -17.44 2.33 14.04
C LEU A 122 -17.98 2.86 15.37
N LEU A 123 -19.32 2.95 15.51
CA LEU A 123 -20.03 3.38 16.73
C LEU A 123 -20.20 2.24 17.76
N GLY A 124 -19.82 1.01 17.44
CA GLY A 124 -19.83 -0.13 18.37
C GLY A 124 -21.21 -0.74 18.62
N SER A 125 -22.18 -0.49 17.73
CA SER A 125 -23.59 -0.80 17.99
C SER A 125 -24.06 -2.19 17.52
N ASP A 126 -23.33 -2.91 16.66
CA ASP A 126 -23.75 -4.23 16.16
C ASP A 126 -22.59 -5.12 15.68
N SER A 127 -22.74 -6.44 15.87
CA SER A 127 -21.85 -7.53 15.43
C SER A 127 -22.29 -8.17 14.11
N LEU A 128 -22.91 -7.42 13.20
CA LEU A 128 -23.51 -8.00 12.00
C LEU A 128 -22.44 -8.35 10.94
N ASP A 129 -22.29 -9.64 10.69
CA ASP A 129 -21.32 -10.29 9.80
C ASP A 129 -21.69 -10.25 8.31
N THR A 130 -22.41 -9.21 7.86
CA THR A 130 -22.92 -9.16 6.48
C THR A 130 -22.06 -8.34 5.53
N THR A 131 -21.09 -7.57 6.03
CA THR A 131 -20.18 -6.86 5.12
C THR A 131 -18.95 -7.69 4.78
N CYS A 132 -18.67 -7.82 3.49
CA CYS A 132 -17.47 -8.40 2.92
C CYS A 132 -16.18 -7.57 3.17
N PHE A 133 -16.24 -6.54 4.03
CA PHE A 133 -15.08 -5.73 4.39
C PHE A 133 -14.20 -6.42 5.43
N ILE A 134 -12.89 -6.32 5.22
CA ILE A 134 -11.89 -6.91 6.10
C ILE A 134 -11.84 -6.12 7.42
N LYS A 135 -12.19 -6.76 8.53
CA LYS A 135 -12.20 -6.15 9.88
C LYS A 135 -10.83 -6.22 10.59
N THR A 136 -9.93 -7.08 10.12
CA THR A 136 -8.64 -7.37 10.78
C THR A 136 -7.58 -6.30 10.50
N ALA A 137 -7.01 -5.68 11.54
CA ALA A 137 -5.91 -4.73 11.40
C ALA A 137 -4.71 -5.30 10.62
N ARG A 138 -4.02 -4.45 9.85
CA ARG A 138 -2.73 -4.80 9.27
C ARG A 138 -1.73 -5.06 10.38
N LYS A 139 -1.00 -6.17 10.27
CA LYS A 139 0.14 -6.48 11.12
C LYS A 139 1.37 -6.18 10.27
N PRO A 140 1.88 -4.94 10.28
CA PRO A 140 3.10 -4.65 9.55
C PRO A 140 4.15 -5.68 9.97
N LEU A 141 4.89 -6.23 9.00
CA LEU A 141 6.03 -7.07 9.33
C LEU A 141 6.86 -6.28 10.33
N PHE A 142 6.95 -6.82 11.54
CA PHE A 142 7.80 -6.29 12.59
C PHE A 142 9.10 -5.92 11.90
N GLN A 143 9.47 -4.64 11.94
CA GLN A 143 10.79 -4.22 11.49
C GLN A 143 11.75 -5.07 12.30
N GLN A 144 12.19 -6.19 11.74
CA GLN A 144 13.50 -6.71 12.02
C GLN A 144 14.35 -5.54 11.61
N LYS A 145 14.68 -4.70 12.60
CA LYS A 145 15.90 -3.94 12.64
C LYS A 145 16.93 -4.98 12.28
N ARG A 146 17.23 -5.14 10.99
CA ARG A 146 18.50 -5.68 10.55
C ARG A 146 19.44 -4.73 11.24
N ARG A 147 19.96 -5.15 12.40
CA ARG A 147 21.21 -4.65 12.93
C ARG A 147 22.11 -4.82 11.72
N VAL A 148 22.30 -3.75 10.98
CA VAL A 148 23.43 -3.65 10.08
C VAL A 148 24.57 -3.77 11.07
N LEU A 149 25.06 -5.00 11.25
CA LEU A 149 26.39 -5.20 11.76
C LEU A 149 27.19 -4.39 10.76
N ARG A 150 27.57 -3.17 11.17
CA ARG A 150 28.54 -2.36 10.45
C ARG A 150 29.62 -3.38 10.10
N PHE A 151 29.84 -3.61 8.81
CA PHE A 151 30.97 -4.39 8.37
C PHE A 151 32.14 -3.93 9.23
N PRO A 152 32.77 -4.81 10.02
CA PRO A 152 33.98 -4.40 10.70
C PRO A 152 34.88 -3.95 9.56
N SER A 153 35.14 -2.65 9.53
CA SER A 153 36.05 -2.02 8.58
C SER A 153 37.29 -2.89 8.57
N LEU A 154 37.44 -3.71 7.53
CA LEU A 154 38.71 -4.31 7.21
C LEU A 154 39.57 -3.11 6.88
N ALA A 155 40.28 -2.63 7.89
CA ALA A 155 41.37 -1.70 7.74
C ALA A 155 42.38 -2.44 6.87
N PHE A 156 42.27 -2.25 5.56
CA PHE A 156 43.35 -2.57 4.67
C PHE A 156 44.50 -1.66 5.10
N PRO A 157 45.64 -2.21 5.57
CA PRO A 157 46.81 -1.38 5.81
C PRO A 157 47.17 -0.70 4.49
N CYS A 158 47.12 0.63 4.51
CA CYS A 158 47.59 1.47 3.41
C CYS A 158 49.03 1.05 3.08
N PRO A 159 49.36 0.69 1.82
CA PRO A 159 50.75 0.45 1.44
C PRO A 159 51.51 1.76 1.64
N THR A 160 52.49 1.75 2.53
CA THR A 160 53.42 2.87 2.72
C THR A 160 54.06 3.21 1.38
N ALA A 161 53.81 4.43 0.91
CA ALA A 161 54.50 4.99 -0.25
C ALA A 161 56.00 5.06 0.04
N PRO A 162 56.89 4.64 -0.89
CA PRO A 162 58.32 4.79 -0.72
C PRO A 162 58.69 6.28 -0.72
N ASN A 163 59.47 6.67 0.28
CA ASN A 163 60.04 7.99 0.46
C ASN A 163 61.03 8.30 -0.68
N ILE A 164 60.65 9.19 -1.60
CA ILE A 164 61.53 9.71 -2.65
C ILE A 164 61.91 11.16 -2.31
N TYR A 165 62.57 11.35 -1.17
CA TYR A 165 63.47 12.48 -0.92
C TYR A 165 64.71 11.97 -0.20
N ALA A 166 65.55 11.28 -0.96
CA ALA A 166 66.96 11.12 -0.67
C ALA A 166 67.69 11.45 -1.97
N ILE A 167 68.14 12.71 -2.07
CA ILE A 167 69.42 13.24 -2.57
C ILE A 167 69.30 14.76 -2.53
#